data_AF-A0A4Y2A6Q4-F1
#
_entry.id   AF-A0A4Y2A6Q4-F1
#
_cell.length_a   1.000
_cell.length_b   1.000
_cell.length_c   1.000
_cell.angle_alpha   90.00
_cell.angle_beta   90.00
_cell.angle_gamma   90.00
#
_symmetry.space_group_name_H-M   'P 1'
#
loop_
_entity.id
_entity.type
_entity.pdbx_description
1 polymer ?
#
loop_
_entity_poly.entity_id
_entity_poly.type
_entity_poly.pdbx_seq_one_letter_code
_entity_poly.pdbx_strand_id
1 'polypeptide(L)'
;MPKRSCKFTEDLQNELAFLKKVCTGTGNQDQDDRVKCSHCNSEFSVAHGGVKDHLQSSKHKKSLACAASSSKLTSFFKTASSNDKNLDLAAKEATFAYHAANHSLSFNSNSCSSKLIPKFFEPKFSLGETKCEAIVLNVIAPLAQEQLKEDLTKSNYVSVSMDASNGKDIKLLPIVVRYFNPDSGVQVKLLDFKSVAGETSEILTNHLCSVLLQNDLNNKLVGFCGDNCNTNFGGVKRVGKKKSTQE
;
A
#
# COMPACT_ATOMS: atom_id res chain seq x y z
N MET A 1 -65.15 12.03 -23.05
CA MET A 1 -64.53 10.77 -23.51
C MET A 1 -63.67 10.21 -22.39
N PRO A 2 -63.76 8.92 -22.03
CA PRO A 2 -62.88 8.34 -21.02
C PRO A 2 -61.45 8.34 -21.57
N LYS A 3 -60.49 8.93 -20.83
CA LYS A 3 -59.08 8.93 -21.23
C LYS A 3 -58.55 7.50 -21.14
N ARG A 4 -58.01 6.94 -22.23
CA ARG A 4 -57.38 5.61 -22.22
C ARG A 4 -56.23 5.61 -21.20
N SER A 5 -56.27 4.67 -20.25
CA SER A 5 -55.14 4.38 -19.37
C SER A 5 -54.20 3.42 -20.10
N CYS A 6 -52.94 3.82 -20.25
CA CYS A 6 -51.90 2.96 -20.84
C CYS A 6 -51.27 2.12 -19.74
N LYS A 7 -51.02 0.84 -20.02
CA LYS A 7 -50.29 -0.08 -19.14
C LYS A 7 -48.85 -0.26 -19.66
N PHE A 8 -47.92 -0.58 -18.76
CA PHE A 8 -46.56 -0.92 -19.15
C PHE A 8 -46.48 -2.39 -19.57
N THR A 9 -46.53 -2.64 -20.88
CA THR A 9 -46.46 -3.97 -21.50
C THR A 9 -45.02 -4.44 -21.63
N GLU A 10 -44.83 -5.75 -21.86
CA GLU A 10 -43.51 -6.33 -22.14
C GLU A 10 -42.86 -5.74 -23.40
N ASP A 11 -43.66 -5.43 -24.42
CA ASP A 11 -43.19 -4.76 -25.65
C ASP A 11 -42.57 -3.39 -25.34
N LEU A 12 -43.24 -2.58 -24.51
CA LEU A 12 -42.74 -1.29 -24.05
C LEU A 12 -41.47 -1.43 -23.19
N GLN A 13 -41.37 -2.52 -22.42
CA GLN A 13 -40.17 -2.81 -21.63
C GLN A 13 -38.98 -3.23 -22.51
N ASN A 14 -39.24 -3.93 -23.62
CA ASN A 14 -38.22 -4.28 -24.60
C ASN A 14 -37.72 -3.04 -25.37
N GLU A 15 -38.62 -2.15 -25.77
CA GLU A 15 -38.26 -0.88 -26.43
C GLU A 15 -37.57 0.11 -25.47
N LEU A 16 -38.00 0.15 -24.20
CA LEU A 16 -37.52 1.10 -23.20
C LEU A 16 -36.89 0.36 -22.02
N ALA A 17 -35.84 -0.41 -22.28
CA ALA A 17 -35.15 -1.26 -21.30
C ALA A 17 -34.61 -0.53 -20.05
N PHE A 18 -34.49 0.79 -20.10
CA PHE A 18 -34.10 1.64 -18.96
C PHE A 18 -35.26 1.92 -17.98
N LEU A 19 -36.50 1.58 -18.34
CA LEU A 19 -37.67 1.67 -17.47
C LEU A 19 -37.96 0.30 -16.83
N LYS A 20 -38.13 0.27 -15.51
CA LYS A 20 -38.46 -0.94 -14.75
C LYS A 20 -39.76 -0.77 -13.98
N LYS A 21 -40.62 -1.78 -13.96
CA LYS A 21 -41.84 -1.78 -13.13
C LYS A 21 -41.48 -1.62 -11.66
N VAL A 22 -42.25 -0.80 -10.95
CA VAL A 22 -42.09 -0.62 -9.49
C VAL A 22 -42.95 -1.67 -8.79
N CYS A 23 -42.33 -2.65 -8.14
CA CYS A 23 -43.05 -3.60 -7.29
C CYS A 23 -43.34 -2.93 -5.94
N THR A 24 -44.59 -2.56 -5.68
CA THR A 24 -45.03 -2.17 -4.33
C THR A 24 -45.23 -3.45 -3.51
N GLY A 25 -44.37 -3.69 -2.52
CA GLY A 25 -44.34 -4.91 -1.69
C GLY A 25 -45.53 -5.16 -0.77
N THR A 26 -46.73 -4.74 -1.17
CA THR A 26 -48.00 -4.98 -0.45
C THR A 26 -48.93 -5.68 -1.41
N GLY A 27 -49.36 -6.90 -1.08
CA GLY A 27 -50.14 -7.81 -1.94
C GLY A 27 -51.55 -7.35 -2.31
N ASN A 28 -51.70 -6.13 -2.84
CA ASN A 28 -52.93 -5.59 -3.41
C ASN A 28 -52.60 -4.84 -4.71
N GLN A 29 -53.06 -5.40 -5.83
CA GLN A 29 -53.11 -4.84 -7.20
C GLN A 29 -51.81 -4.23 -7.74
N ASP A 30 -51.18 -4.95 -8.68
CA ASP A 30 -50.14 -4.41 -9.55
C ASP A 30 -50.57 -3.06 -10.14
N GLN A 31 -49.93 -1.97 -9.72
CA GLN A 31 -50.00 -0.70 -10.44
C GLN A 31 -49.17 -0.87 -11.73
N ASP A 32 -49.78 -1.55 -12.71
CA ASP A 32 -49.25 -1.84 -14.04
C ASP A 32 -48.76 -0.61 -14.80
N ASP A 33 -49.09 0.59 -14.31
CA ASP A 33 -48.76 1.86 -14.89
C ASP A 33 -47.55 2.55 -14.26
N ARG A 34 -47.04 2.14 -13.08
CA ARG A 34 -45.88 2.82 -12.45
C ARG A 34 -44.54 2.20 -12.81
N VAL A 35 -43.63 3.05 -13.28
CA VAL A 35 -42.28 2.66 -13.71
C VAL A 35 -41.21 3.58 -13.10
N LYS A 36 -40.00 3.05 -12.98
CA LYS A 36 -38.79 3.75 -12.55
C LYS A 36 -37.77 3.81 -13.67
N CYS A 37 -37.26 5.00 -13.94
CA CYS A 37 -36.20 5.22 -14.92
C CYS A 37 -34.80 5.02 -14.30
N SER A 38 -33.97 4.17 -14.90
CA SER A 38 -32.60 3.91 -14.44
C SER A 38 -31.65 5.09 -14.68
N HIS A 39 -31.95 5.96 -15.66
CA HIS A 39 -31.09 7.10 -15.97
C HIS A 39 -31.22 8.26 -14.98
N CYS A 40 -32.41 8.51 -14.44
CA CYS A 40 -32.65 9.65 -13.54
C CYS A 40 -33.29 9.26 -12.20
N ASN A 41 -33.46 7.95 -11.95
CA ASN A 41 -34.07 7.38 -10.75
C ASN A 41 -35.46 7.94 -10.38
N SER A 42 -36.19 8.50 -11.35
CA SER A 42 -37.53 9.02 -11.13
C SER A 42 -38.56 7.92 -11.34
N GLU A 43 -39.56 7.88 -10.46
CA GLU A 43 -40.75 7.05 -10.61
C GLU A 43 -41.90 7.89 -11.17
N PHE A 44 -42.65 7.35 -12.12
CA PHE A 44 -43.79 8.04 -12.75
C PHE A 44 -44.80 7.02 -13.29
N SER A 45 -46.02 7.48 -13.60
CA SER A 45 -47.03 6.64 -14.26
C SER A 45 -46.91 6.76 -15.79
N VAL A 46 -46.99 5.64 -16.50
CA VAL A 46 -47.04 5.57 -17.97
C VAL A 46 -48.45 5.84 -18.50
N ALA A 47 -49.45 5.95 -17.62
CA ALA A 47 -50.80 6.33 -18.00
C ALA A 47 -50.79 7.68 -18.73
N HIS A 48 -51.71 7.84 -19.69
CA HIS A 48 -51.91 9.09 -20.42
C HIS A 48 -50.66 9.63 -21.14
N GLY A 49 -49.71 8.78 -21.51
CA GLY A 49 -48.53 9.18 -22.26
C GLY A 49 -47.36 9.69 -21.40
N GLY A 50 -47.38 9.45 -20.08
CA GLY A 50 -46.36 9.95 -19.14
C GLY A 50 -44.91 9.58 -19.48
N VAL A 51 -44.67 8.57 -20.33
CA VAL A 51 -43.35 8.27 -20.91
C VAL A 51 -42.81 9.44 -21.76
N LYS A 52 -43.64 10.04 -22.62
CA LYS A 52 -43.22 11.17 -23.46
C LYS A 52 -42.91 12.39 -22.60
N ASP A 53 -43.75 12.66 -21.61
CA ASP A 53 -43.56 13.76 -20.67
C ASP A 53 -42.29 13.57 -19.83
N HIS A 54 -42.02 12.34 -19.39
CA HIS A 54 -40.80 11.97 -18.69
C HIS A 54 -39.54 12.24 -19.54
N LEU A 55 -39.52 11.77 -20.78
CA LEU A 55 -38.39 11.98 -21.70
C LEU A 55 -38.11 13.46 -21.96
N GLN A 56 -39.16 14.28 -21.96
CA GLN A 56 -39.04 15.73 -22.13
C GLN A 56 -38.70 16.48 -20.83
N SER A 57 -38.85 15.82 -19.67
CA SER A 57 -38.63 16.43 -18.36
C SER A 57 -37.19 16.94 -18.20
N SER A 58 -37.06 18.08 -17.50
CA SER A 58 -35.77 18.70 -17.21
C SER A 58 -34.85 17.77 -16.41
N LYS A 59 -35.41 16.99 -15.48
CA LYS A 59 -34.66 16.03 -14.66
C LYS A 59 -34.06 14.90 -15.51
N HIS A 60 -34.83 14.32 -16.44
CA HIS A 60 -34.33 13.26 -17.32
C HIS A 60 -33.22 13.77 -18.24
N LYS A 61 -33.45 14.91 -18.92
CA LYS A 61 -32.47 15.55 -19.81
C LYS A 61 -31.16 15.89 -19.10
N LYS A 62 -31.24 16.47 -17.90
CA LYS A 62 -30.05 16.79 -17.08
C LYS A 62 -29.30 15.52 -16.68
N SER A 63 -30.00 14.46 -16.28
CA SER A 63 -29.37 13.20 -15.90
C SER A 63 -28.64 12.53 -17.06
N LEU A 64 -29.23 12.54 -18.26
CA LEU A 64 -28.56 12.04 -19.47
C LEU A 64 -27.33 12.86 -19.82
N ALA A 65 -27.42 14.20 -19.76
CA ALA A 65 -26.28 15.07 -20.04
C ALA A 65 -25.14 14.82 -19.04
N CYS A 66 -25.45 14.70 -17.75
CA CYS A 66 -24.46 14.38 -16.72
C CYS A 66 -23.79 13.01 -16.95
N ALA A 67 -24.59 11.99 -17.30
CA ALA A 67 -24.07 10.66 -17.60
C ALA A 67 -23.16 10.65 -18.83
N ALA A 68 -23.49 11.42 -19.87
CA ALA A 68 -22.67 11.55 -21.07
C ALA A 68 -21.36 12.32 -20.83
N SER A 69 -21.37 13.30 -19.91
CA SER A 69 -20.17 14.06 -19.52
C SER A 69 -19.26 13.35 -18.51
N SER A 70 -19.75 12.27 -17.88
CA SER A 70 -19.00 11.55 -16.85
C SER A 70 -18.07 10.52 -17.48
N SER A 71 -16.78 10.59 -17.14
CA SER A 71 -15.79 9.58 -17.51
C SER A 71 -16.10 8.24 -16.85
N LYS A 72 -16.05 7.15 -17.63
CA LYS A 72 -16.22 5.79 -17.09
C LYS A 72 -15.19 5.52 -15.99
N LEU A 73 -15.62 4.92 -14.88
CA LEU A 73 -14.73 4.50 -13.78
C LEU A 73 -13.53 3.66 -14.28
N THR A 74 -13.75 2.81 -15.29
CA THR A 74 -12.72 1.99 -15.92
C THR A 74 -11.59 2.79 -16.57
N SER A 75 -11.81 4.06 -16.94
CA SER A 75 -10.77 4.92 -17.50
C SER A 75 -9.75 5.43 -16.46
N PHE A 76 -10.10 5.36 -15.17
CA PHE A 76 -9.19 5.73 -14.08
C PHE A 76 -8.27 4.59 -13.66
N PHE A 77 -8.63 3.35 -14.02
CA PHE A 77 -7.77 2.19 -13.78
C PHE A 77 -6.82 2.01 -14.97
N LYS A 78 -5.52 1.96 -14.70
CA LYS A 78 -4.54 1.59 -15.74
C LYS A 78 -4.82 0.15 -16.17
N THR A 79 -4.90 -0.09 -17.48
CA THR A 79 -4.96 -1.43 -18.06
C THR A 79 -3.68 -2.20 -17.68
N ALA A 80 -3.82 -3.48 -17.32
CA ALA A 80 -2.71 -4.33 -16.87
C ALA A 80 -1.60 -4.55 -17.92
N SER A 81 -1.85 -4.19 -19.18
CA SER A 81 -0.83 -4.18 -20.24
C SER A 81 0.09 -2.96 -20.09
N SER A 82 1.19 -3.12 -19.37
CA SER A 82 2.26 -2.13 -19.34
C SER A 82 2.94 -2.07 -20.71
N ASN A 83 2.96 -0.90 -21.34
CA ASN A 83 3.84 -0.64 -22.48
C ASN A 83 5.26 -0.32 -22.00
N ASP A 84 6.27 -0.48 -22.87
CA ASP A 84 7.68 -0.26 -22.52
C ASP A 84 7.95 1.13 -21.90
N LYS A 85 7.22 2.16 -22.38
CA LYS A 85 7.34 3.53 -21.85
C LYS A 85 6.88 3.65 -20.39
N ASN A 86 5.86 2.88 -19.98
CA ASN A 86 5.39 2.87 -18.60
C ASN A 86 6.36 2.13 -17.69
N LEU A 87 7.00 1.06 -18.19
CA LEU A 87 8.02 0.33 -17.45
C LEU A 87 9.29 1.18 -17.26
N ASP A 88 9.74 1.87 -18.31
CA ASP A 88 10.85 2.83 -18.23
C ASP A 88 10.58 3.95 -17.22
N LEU A 89 9.37 4.53 -17.23
CA LEU A 89 8.98 5.54 -16.25
C LEU A 89 8.97 4.98 -14.82
N ALA A 90 8.43 3.77 -14.62
CA ALA A 90 8.42 3.11 -13.32
C ALA A 90 9.85 2.83 -12.83
N ALA A 91 10.75 2.41 -13.71
CA ALA A 91 12.16 2.20 -13.40
C ALA A 91 12.83 3.52 -12.96
N LYS A 92 12.65 4.62 -13.69
CA LYS A 92 13.17 5.95 -13.31
C LYS A 92 12.69 6.39 -11.92
N GLU A 93 11.40 6.21 -11.64
CA GLU A 93 10.82 6.53 -10.33
C GLU A 93 11.35 5.62 -9.22
N ALA A 94 11.48 4.32 -9.47
CA ALA A 94 12.04 3.36 -8.52
C ALA A 94 13.53 3.65 -8.24
N THR A 95 14.32 4.00 -9.25
CA THR A 95 15.71 4.41 -9.09
C THR A 95 15.83 5.66 -8.23
N PHE A 96 14.97 6.65 -8.43
CA PHE A 96 14.98 7.87 -7.62
C PHE A 96 14.55 7.59 -6.16
N ALA A 97 13.55 6.74 -5.97
CA ALA A 97 13.12 6.30 -4.64
C ALA A 97 14.24 5.54 -3.90
N TYR A 98 14.95 4.65 -4.61
CA TYR A 98 16.13 3.97 -4.09
C TYR A 98 17.23 4.95 -3.70
N HIS A 99 17.54 5.93 -4.56
CA HIS A 99 18.53 6.97 -4.25
C HIS A 99 18.15 7.75 -2.99
N ALA A 100 16.88 8.15 -2.86
CA ALA A 100 16.41 8.85 -1.67
C ALA A 100 16.61 8.03 -0.40
N ALA A 101 16.26 6.74 -0.42
CA ALA A 101 16.46 5.84 0.71
C ALA A 101 17.94 5.59 1.02
N ASN A 102 18.76 5.33 0.01
CA ASN A 102 20.18 5.01 0.15
C ASN A 102 21.01 6.17 0.71
N HIS A 103 20.61 7.41 0.40
CA HIS A 103 21.28 8.62 0.89
C HIS A 103 20.56 9.26 2.09
N SER A 104 19.61 8.57 2.71
CA SER A 104 18.84 9.06 3.88
C SER A 104 18.19 10.43 3.63
N LEU A 105 17.74 10.67 2.40
CA LEU A 105 17.03 11.89 2.03
C LEU A 105 15.58 11.80 2.53
N SER A 106 15.06 12.92 3.01
CA SER A 106 13.65 13.02 3.39
C SER A 106 12.75 12.77 2.19
N PHE A 107 11.75 11.90 2.31
CA PHE A 107 10.75 11.70 1.25
C PHE A 107 9.96 12.97 0.94
N ASN A 108 9.86 13.90 1.88
CA ASN A 108 9.20 15.20 1.68
C ASN A 108 9.95 16.04 0.63
N SER A 109 11.27 15.86 0.50
CA SER A 109 12.06 16.55 -0.54
C SER A 109 11.62 16.17 -1.96
N ASN A 110 11.00 14.99 -2.13
CA ASN A 110 10.49 14.54 -3.42
C ASN A 110 9.27 15.34 -3.89
N SER A 111 8.56 16.04 -2.99
CA SER A 111 7.50 16.98 -3.38
C SER A 111 8.02 18.16 -4.21
N CYS A 112 9.28 18.56 -3.99
CA CYS A 112 9.97 19.57 -4.80
C CYS A 112 10.53 18.93 -6.07
N SER A 113 11.24 17.80 -5.94
CA SER A 113 11.86 17.10 -7.08
C SER A 113 10.85 16.68 -8.14
N SER A 114 9.66 16.20 -7.72
CA SER A 114 8.56 15.83 -8.63
C SER A 114 7.99 16.99 -9.44
N LYS A 115 8.23 18.24 -9.06
CA LYS A 115 7.84 19.43 -9.83
C LYS A 115 8.93 19.89 -10.79
N LEU A 116 10.19 19.63 -10.46
CA LEU A 116 11.35 20.06 -11.23
C LEU A 116 11.74 19.05 -12.31
N ILE A 117 11.77 17.76 -11.98
CA ILE A 117 12.18 16.69 -12.91
C ILE A 117 11.33 16.69 -14.20
N PRO A 118 10.00 16.91 -14.15
CA PRO A 118 9.20 17.02 -15.38
C PRO A 118 9.56 18.18 -16.30
N LYS A 119 10.13 19.26 -15.75
CA LYS A 119 10.53 20.44 -16.52
C LYS A 119 11.87 20.26 -17.22
N PHE A 120 12.74 19.43 -16.66
CA PHE A 120 14.13 19.30 -17.12
C PHE A 120 14.41 17.98 -17.85
N PHE A 121 13.75 16.88 -17.48
CA PHE A 121 14.19 15.55 -17.87
C PHE A 121 13.07 14.64 -18.35
N GLU A 122 12.03 14.42 -17.53
CA GLU A 122 11.01 13.40 -17.81
C GLU A 122 9.60 13.95 -17.55
N PRO A 123 8.89 14.44 -18.58
CA PRO A 123 7.61 15.15 -18.44
C PRO A 123 6.52 14.39 -17.68
N LYS A 124 6.59 13.05 -17.65
CA LYS A 124 5.61 12.19 -16.95
C LYS A 124 6.06 11.76 -15.56
N PHE A 125 7.26 12.16 -15.13
CA PHE A 125 7.77 11.81 -13.81
C PHE A 125 6.86 12.35 -12.71
N SER A 126 6.42 11.47 -11.83
CA SER A 126 5.53 11.87 -10.75
C SER A 126 5.84 11.03 -9.52
N LEU A 127 6.85 11.45 -8.77
CA LEU A 127 7.27 10.81 -7.53
C LEU A 127 7.14 11.77 -6.35
N GLY A 128 5.93 11.90 -5.82
CA GLY A 128 5.70 12.60 -4.55
C GLY A 128 6.12 11.77 -3.34
N GLU A 129 5.98 12.35 -2.15
CA GLU A 129 6.30 11.72 -0.85
C GLU A 129 5.63 10.34 -0.69
N THR A 130 4.30 10.28 -0.74
CA THR A 130 3.52 9.05 -0.54
C THR A 130 3.89 7.95 -1.54
N LYS A 131 4.18 8.32 -2.80
CA LYS A 131 4.56 7.35 -3.82
C LYS A 131 5.98 6.85 -3.61
N CYS A 132 6.90 7.73 -3.22
CA CYS A 132 8.26 7.33 -2.87
C CYS A 132 8.25 6.37 -1.68
N GLU A 133 7.54 6.73 -0.61
CA GLU A 133 7.37 5.87 0.56
C GLU A 133 6.78 4.51 0.16
N ALA A 134 5.70 4.50 -0.63
CA ALA A 134 5.08 3.26 -1.08
C ALA A 134 6.02 2.38 -1.91
N ILE A 135 6.85 2.96 -2.78
CA ILE A 135 7.85 2.22 -3.56
C ILE A 135 8.94 1.66 -2.64
N VAL A 136 9.45 2.46 -1.71
CA VAL A 136 10.48 2.01 -0.78
C VAL A 136 9.96 0.87 0.10
N LEU A 137 8.80 1.04 0.72
CA LEU A 137 8.25 0.08 1.69
C LEU A 137 7.69 -1.19 1.03
N ASN A 138 7.05 -1.09 -0.13
CA ASN A 138 6.33 -2.22 -0.73
C ASN A 138 7.07 -2.87 -1.91
N VAL A 139 8.16 -2.28 -2.40
CA VAL A 139 8.93 -2.83 -3.53
C VAL A 139 10.39 -3.02 -3.16
N ILE A 140 11.09 -1.95 -2.77
CA ILE A 140 12.54 -1.99 -2.54
C ILE A 140 12.89 -2.78 -1.27
N ALA A 141 12.21 -2.51 -0.16
CA ALA A 141 12.48 -3.19 1.11
C ALA A 141 12.19 -4.71 1.04
N PRO A 142 11.05 -5.18 0.48
CA PRO A 142 10.81 -6.60 0.29
C PRO A 142 11.87 -7.28 -0.60
N LEU A 143 12.27 -6.63 -1.70
CA LEU A 143 13.33 -7.15 -2.58
C LEU A 143 14.66 -7.30 -1.82
N ALA A 144 15.04 -6.31 -1.00
CA ALA A 144 16.25 -6.36 -0.21
C ALA A 144 16.21 -7.48 0.85
N GLN A 145 15.04 -7.75 1.43
CA GLN A 145 14.84 -8.85 2.38
C GLN A 145 14.89 -10.23 1.70
N GLU A 146 14.31 -10.36 0.50
CA GLU A 146 14.39 -11.58 -0.31
C GLU A 146 15.84 -11.89 -0.69
N GLN A 147 16.57 -10.89 -1.20
CA GLN A 147 18.00 -11.02 -1.52
C GLN A 147 18.82 -11.44 -0.28
N LEU A 148 18.55 -10.83 0.87
CA LEU A 148 19.22 -11.21 2.12
C LEU A 148 18.93 -12.68 2.47
N LYS A 149 17.68 -13.13 2.35
CA LYS A 149 17.29 -14.51 2.64
C LYS A 149 17.97 -15.52 1.72
N GLU A 150 18.07 -15.22 0.43
CA GLU A 150 18.80 -16.05 -0.53
C GLU A 150 20.28 -16.18 -0.16
N ASP A 151 20.92 -15.06 0.18
CA ASP A 151 22.32 -15.02 0.57
C ASP A 151 22.57 -15.77 1.89
N LEU A 152 21.68 -15.64 2.86
CA LEU A 152 21.75 -16.38 4.13
C LEU A 152 21.52 -17.89 3.93
N THR A 153 20.73 -18.29 2.94
CA THR A 153 20.53 -19.70 2.59
C THR A 153 21.82 -20.32 2.08
N LYS A 154 22.55 -19.60 1.21
CA LYS A 154 23.84 -20.02 0.63
C LYS A 154 25.01 -19.91 1.62
N SER A 155 24.88 -19.05 2.63
CA SER A 155 25.90 -18.86 3.66
C SER A 155 25.96 -20.05 4.61
N ASN A 156 27.17 -20.56 4.88
CA ASN A 156 27.38 -21.63 5.86
C ASN A 156 27.43 -21.10 7.30
N TYR A 157 28.01 -19.91 7.47
CA TYR A 157 28.27 -19.32 8.77
C TYR A 157 27.91 -17.85 8.78
N VAL A 158 27.34 -17.40 9.90
CA VAL A 158 26.95 -16.02 10.13
C VAL A 158 27.36 -15.57 11.53
N SER A 159 27.64 -14.29 11.67
CA SER A 159 27.70 -13.64 12.98
C SER A 159 26.60 -12.60 13.07
N VAL A 160 25.98 -12.47 14.24
CA VAL A 160 24.96 -11.44 14.47
C VAL A 160 25.45 -10.41 15.48
N SER A 161 25.09 -9.16 15.23
CA SER A 161 25.34 -8.04 16.12
C SER A 161 24.02 -7.42 16.52
N MET A 162 23.86 -7.05 17.80
CA MET A 162 22.70 -6.30 18.24
C MET A 162 23.11 -5.08 19.06
N ASP A 163 22.31 -4.03 18.96
CA ASP A 163 22.45 -2.82 19.77
C ASP A 163 21.07 -2.36 20.23
N ALA A 164 20.99 -1.62 21.34
CA ALA A 164 19.73 -1.09 21.86
C ALA A 164 19.81 0.43 21.98
N SER A 165 18.86 1.13 21.35
CA SER A 165 18.85 2.60 21.41
C SER A 165 18.26 3.08 22.74
N ASN A 166 18.99 3.96 23.43
CA ASN A 166 18.56 4.53 24.71
C ASN A 166 17.74 5.83 24.59
N GLY A 167 17.33 6.20 23.37
CA GLY A 167 16.70 7.48 23.10
C GLY A 167 15.17 7.41 23.16
N LYS A 168 14.59 7.78 24.31
CA LYS A 168 13.14 7.96 24.59
C LYS A 168 12.38 6.67 24.98
N ASP A 169 11.06 6.79 25.15
CA ASP A 169 10.15 5.71 25.59
C ASP A 169 10.10 4.51 24.62
N ILE A 170 10.51 4.71 23.36
CA ILE A 170 10.55 3.67 22.33
C ILE A 170 11.98 3.15 22.23
N LYS A 171 12.20 1.94 22.72
CA LYS A 171 13.49 1.24 22.61
C LYS A 171 13.55 0.53 21.27
N LEU A 172 14.53 0.89 20.44
CA LEU A 172 14.75 0.29 19.12
C LEU A 172 15.91 -0.69 19.19
N LEU A 173 15.70 -1.88 18.62
CA LEU A 173 16.64 -2.99 18.64
C LEU A 173 17.00 -3.39 17.21
N PRO A 174 18.04 -2.80 16.61
CA PRO A 174 18.66 -3.33 15.41
C PRO A 174 19.37 -4.65 15.66
N ILE A 175 19.08 -5.63 14.80
CA ILE A 175 19.85 -6.86 14.65
C ILE A 175 20.48 -6.83 13.28
N VAL A 176 21.80 -6.94 13.23
CA VAL A 176 22.61 -6.92 12.01
C VAL A 176 23.24 -8.29 11.83
N VAL A 177 23.18 -8.83 10.61
CA VAL A 177 23.84 -10.08 10.25
C VAL A 177 25.06 -9.79 9.39
N ARG A 178 26.16 -10.47 9.69
CA ARG A 178 27.39 -10.46 8.92
C ARG A 178 27.69 -11.86 8.41
N TYR A 179 27.94 -11.95 7.10
CA TYR A 179 28.19 -13.21 6.39
C TYR A 179 29.21 -12.98 5.26
N PHE A 180 29.70 -14.07 4.68
CA PHE A 180 30.60 -14.01 3.52
C PHE A 180 29.85 -14.48 2.28
N ASN A 181 29.79 -13.61 1.27
CA ASN A 181 29.30 -13.94 -0.06
C ASN A 181 30.52 -14.06 -1.00
N PRO A 182 30.71 -15.18 -1.73
CA PRO A 182 31.86 -15.37 -2.61
C PRO A 182 32.04 -14.28 -3.69
N ASP A 183 30.95 -13.70 -4.17
CA ASP A 183 30.97 -12.73 -5.27
C ASP A 183 31.23 -11.30 -4.79
N SER A 184 30.84 -10.99 -3.55
CA SER A 184 30.87 -9.62 -3.00
C SER A 184 31.67 -9.47 -1.70
N GLY A 185 32.28 -10.55 -1.22
CA GLY A 185 33.07 -10.58 0.01
C GLY A 185 32.23 -10.52 1.29
N VAL A 186 32.76 -9.84 2.31
CA VAL A 186 32.08 -9.70 3.60
C VAL A 186 30.89 -8.74 3.46
N GLN A 187 29.70 -9.25 3.77
CA GLN A 187 28.46 -8.49 3.78
C GLN A 187 28.01 -8.22 5.21
N VAL A 188 27.46 -7.03 5.44
CA VAL A 188 26.85 -6.60 6.70
C VAL A 188 25.49 -6.01 6.36
N LYS A 189 24.41 -6.62 6.84
CA LYS A 189 23.03 -6.29 6.46
C LYS A 189 22.13 -6.26 7.68
N LEU A 190 21.12 -5.40 7.66
CA LEU A 190 20.09 -5.33 8.70
C LEU A 190 19.17 -6.55 8.57
N LEU A 191 19.10 -7.35 9.64
CA LEU A 191 18.28 -8.57 9.71
C LEU A 191 16.90 -8.29 10.32
N ASP A 192 16.84 -7.53 11.41
CA ASP A 192 15.58 -7.07 12.01
C ASP A 192 15.76 -5.70 12.65
N PHE A 193 14.67 -4.94 12.73
CA PHE A 193 14.64 -3.64 13.39
C PHE A 193 13.27 -3.39 13.98
N LYS A 194 13.14 -3.60 15.30
CA LYS A 194 11.86 -3.48 15.99
C LYS A 194 11.96 -2.67 17.25
N SER A 195 10.80 -2.16 17.67
CA SER A 195 10.65 -1.67 19.03
C SER A 195 10.32 -2.81 19.97
N VAL A 196 11.04 -2.88 21.09
CA VAL A 196 10.79 -3.82 22.18
C VAL A 196 10.26 -3.07 23.40
N ALA A 197 9.27 -3.66 24.09
CA ALA A 197 8.61 -3.03 25.24
C ALA A 197 9.49 -2.98 26.51
N GLY A 198 10.70 -3.50 26.47
CA GLY A 198 11.66 -3.49 27.58
C GLY A 198 13.04 -3.98 27.14
N GLU A 199 14.04 -3.72 27.96
CA GLU A 199 15.46 -4.01 27.68
C GLU A 199 16.05 -5.08 28.61
N THR A 200 15.23 -5.88 29.26
CA THR A 200 15.78 -6.98 30.07
C THR A 200 16.53 -7.95 29.16
N SER A 201 17.60 -8.56 29.69
CA SER A 201 18.40 -9.53 28.95
C SER A 201 17.53 -10.65 28.36
N GLU A 202 16.49 -11.06 29.10
CA GLU A 202 15.54 -12.08 28.65
C GLU A 202 14.71 -11.62 27.46
N ILE A 203 14.17 -10.40 27.46
CA ILE A 203 13.39 -9.85 26.35
C ILE A 203 14.26 -9.77 25.08
N LEU A 204 15.48 -9.24 25.21
CA LEU A 204 16.41 -9.10 24.08
C LEU A 204 16.83 -10.47 23.54
N THR A 205 17.15 -11.42 24.43
CA THR A 205 17.55 -12.77 24.04
C THR A 205 16.39 -13.52 23.36
N ASN A 206 15.18 -13.45 23.91
CA ASN A 206 14.00 -14.10 23.32
C ASN A 206 13.68 -13.52 21.93
N HIS A 207 13.83 -12.20 21.78
CA HIS A 207 13.65 -11.55 20.48
C HIS A 207 14.71 -12.02 19.47
N LEU A 208 15.99 -12.02 19.85
CA LEU A 208 17.08 -12.51 19.00
C LEU A 208 16.87 -13.97 18.60
N CYS A 209 16.57 -14.86 19.54
CA CYS A 209 16.28 -16.27 19.27
C CYS A 209 15.11 -16.44 18.29
N SER A 210 14.06 -15.62 18.43
CA SER A 210 12.92 -15.64 17.52
C SER A 210 13.32 -15.23 16.09
N VAL A 211 14.15 -14.20 15.95
CA VAL A 211 14.66 -13.73 14.65
C VAL A 211 15.58 -14.77 14.01
N LEU A 212 16.45 -15.41 14.79
CA LEU A 212 17.32 -16.48 14.30
C LEU A 212 16.53 -17.71 13.82
N LEU A 213 15.49 -18.10 14.57
CA LEU A 213 14.57 -19.18 14.20
C LEU A 213 13.81 -18.85 12.90
N GLN A 214 13.27 -17.64 12.77
CA GLN A 214 12.50 -17.22 11.59
C GLN A 214 13.33 -17.18 10.30
N ASN A 215 14.66 -17.08 10.42
CA ASN A 215 15.59 -17.00 9.30
C ASN A 215 16.45 -18.27 9.13
N ASP A 216 16.13 -19.36 9.85
CA ASP A 216 16.87 -20.64 9.79
C ASP A 216 18.38 -20.51 10.10
N LEU A 217 18.75 -19.60 11.02
CA LEU A 217 20.15 -19.27 11.32
C LEU A 217 20.75 -19.98 12.53
N ASN A 218 19.96 -20.69 13.34
CA ASN A 218 20.41 -21.28 14.61
C ASN A 218 21.64 -22.19 14.47
N ASN A 219 21.70 -22.98 13.39
CA ASN A 219 22.80 -23.93 13.15
C ASN A 219 23.98 -23.29 12.39
N LYS A 220 23.85 -22.01 11.99
CA LYS A 220 24.85 -21.27 11.21
C LYS A 220 25.56 -20.20 12.04
N LEU A 221 25.08 -19.92 13.25
CA LEU A 221 25.59 -18.84 14.08
C LEU A 221 26.95 -19.20 14.68
N VAL A 222 28.00 -18.46 14.32
CA VAL A 222 29.37 -18.66 14.82
C VAL A 222 29.87 -17.55 15.75
N GLY A 223 29.13 -16.46 15.85
CA GLY A 223 29.53 -15.32 16.68
C GLY A 223 28.39 -14.37 16.98
N PHE A 224 28.41 -13.84 18.19
CA PHE A 224 27.50 -12.80 18.66
C PHE A 224 28.31 -11.57 19.09
N CYS A 225 27.88 -10.39 18.66
CA CYS A 225 28.48 -9.11 19.02
C CYS A 225 27.42 -8.21 19.66
N GLY A 226 27.76 -7.61 20.79
CA GLY A 226 26.92 -6.64 21.48
C GLY A 226 27.79 -5.66 22.24
N ASP A 227 27.23 -4.54 22.66
CA ASP A 227 27.91 -3.62 23.56
C ASP A 227 28.10 -4.25 24.95
N ASN A 228 28.94 -3.65 25.79
CA ASN A 228 29.23 -4.18 27.12
C ASN A 228 28.06 -4.06 28.12
N CYS A 229 26.87 -3.65 27.68
CA CYS A 229 25.72 -3.55 28.57
C CYS A 229 25.42 -4.92 29.20
N ASN A 230 25.07 -4.90 30.49
CA ASN A 230 24.78 -6.11 31.25
C ASN A 230 23.61 -6.90 30.65
N THR A 231 22.74 -6.24 29.88
CA THR A 231 21.60 -6.87 29.21
C THR A 231 22.02 -7.79 28.07
N ASN A 232 23.20 -7.59 27.47
CA ASN A 232 23.70 -8.39 26.35
C ASN A 232 24.48 -9.63 26.79
N PHE A 233 25.27 -9.53 27.86
CA PHE A 233 26.19 -10.59 28.30
C PHE A 233 25.92 -11.11 29.72
N GLY A 234 24.88 -10.60 30.38
CA GLY A 234 24.61 -10.86 31.79
C GLY A 234 25.54 -10.10 32.73
N GLY A 235 25.03 -9.80 33.92
CA GLY A 235 25.82 -9.23 35.00
C GLY A 235 26.76 -10.27 35.61
N VAL A 236 27.93 -10.49 35.03
CA VAL A 236 29.04 -11.05 35.80
C VAL A 236 29.40 -10.02 36.87
N LYS A 237 29.73 -10.43 38.11
CA LYS A 237 30.25 -9.56 39.18
C LYS A 237 31.51 -8.80 38.71
N ARG A 238 31.33 -7.76 37.89
CA ARG A 238 32.38 -6.95 37.32
C ARG A 238 32.87 -6.01 38.41
N VAL A 239 34.03 -6.32 38.97
CA VAL A 239 34.76 -5.43 39.89
C VAL A 239 35.39 -4.30 39.05
N GLY A 240 34.56 -3.42 38.49
CA GLY A 240 35.04 -2.27 37.75
C GLY A 240 35.63 -1.25 38.73
N LYS A 241 36.97 -1.08 38.73
CA LYS A 241 37.57 0.12 39.34
C LYS A 241 37.14 1.34 38.53
N LYS A 242 36.42 2.27 39.16
CA LYS A 242 36.18 3.61 38.61
C LYS A 242 37.54 4.18 38.20
N LYS A 243 37.71 4.52 36.93
CA LYS A 243 38.75 5.47 36.54
C LYS A 243 38.32 6.81 37.13
N SER A 244 39.01 7.26 38.16
CA SER A 244 38.95 8.65 38.62
C SER A 244 39.32 9.53 37.43
N THR A 245 38.38 10.37 37.03
CA THR A 245 38.62 11.52 36.15
C THR A 245 39.79 12.30 36.75
N GLN A 246 40.89 12.41 36.02
CA GLN A 246 41.84 13.50 36.24
C GLN A 246 41.33 14.65 35.40
N GLU A 247 41.06 15.77 36.08
CA GLU A 247 40.77 17.09 35.49
C GLU A 247 41.90 17.56 34.57
#